data_AF-A0A223E732-F1
#
_entry.id   AF-A0A223E732-F1
#
_cell.length_a   1.000
_cell.length_b   1.000
_cell.length_c   1.000
_cell.angle_alpha   90.00
_cell.angle_beta   90.00
_cell.angle_gamma   90.00
#
_symmetry.space_group_name_H-M   'P 1'
#
loop_
_entity.id
_entity.type
_entity.pdbx_description
1 polymer ?
#
loop_
_entity_poly.entity_id
_entity_poly.type
_entity_poly.pdbx_seq_one_letter_code
_entity_poly.pdbx_strand_id
1 'polypeptide(L)'
;MAIKLTTVSIFVFMIISWLFGIYSLSKFYTPTIIIPIFNNYYWSTPFVGMLGLTVFFSIVSVAAFFILKYKNFRKRTAIYSIASILWIAIIAGQFKILLFNLGICH
;
A
#
# COMPACT_ATOMS: atom_id res chain seq x y z
N MET A 1 -16.45 1.96 -23.56
CA MET A 1 -15.20 2.42 -22.93
C MET A 1 -14.40 1.19 -22.53
N ALA A 2 -13.39 0.78 -23.30
CA ALA A 2 -12.63 -0.44 -22.98
C ALA A 2 -11.70 -0.17 -21.79
N ILE A 3 -11.92 -0.87 -20.67
CA ILE A 3 -11.04 -0.83 -19.51
C ILE A 3 -9.80 -1.66 -19.86
N LYS A 4 -8.62 -1.05 -19.83
CA LYS A 4 -7.36 -1.75 -20.14
C LYS A 4 -6.93 -2.60 -18.96
N LEU A 5 -6.26 -3.72 -19.27
CA LEU A 5 -5.65 -4.63 -18.32
C LEU A 5 -4.75 -3.91 -17.29
N THR A 6 -4.01 -2.88 -17.70
CA THR A 6 -3.14 -2.09 -16.79
C THR A 6 -3.91 -1.24 -15.78
N THR A 7 -5.13 -0.81 -16.12
CA THR A 7 -5.99 -0.09 -15.18
C THR A 7 -6.60 -1.09 -14.20
N VAL A 8 -7.03 -2.26 -14.68
CA VAL A 8 -7.55 -3.34 -13.83
C VAL A 8 -6.48 -3.82 -12.83
N SER A 9 -5.24 -4.00 -13.29
CA SER A 9 -4.16 -4.51 -12.44
C SER A 9 -3.86 -3.57 -11.26
N ILE A 10 -3.91 -2.25 -11.46
CA ILE A 10 -3.76 -1.27 -10.36
C ILE A 10 -4.81 -1.49 -9.27
N PHE A 11 -6.09 -1.61 -9.65
CA PHE A 11 -7.16 -1.83 -8.68
C PHE A 11 -7.03 -3.18 -7.98
N VAL A 12 -6.63 -4.23 -8.70
CA VAL A 12 -6.39 -5.55 -8.11
C VAL A 12 -5.25 -5.49 -7.08
N PHE A 13 -4.11 -4.89 -7.44
CA PHE A 13 -2.99 -4.76 -6.50
C PHE A 13 -3.31 -3.86 -5.31
N MET A 14 -4.09 -2.80 -5.52
CA MET A 14 -4.60 -1.97 -4.43
C MET A 14 -5.43 -2.80 -3.45
N ILE A 15 -6.40 -3.58 -3.94
CA ILE A 15 -7.24 -4.45 -3.09
C ILE A 15 -6.37 -5.47 -2.33
N ILE A 16 -5.40 -6.10 -3.01
CA ILE A 16 -4.47 -7.04 -2.39
C ILE A 16 -3.69 -6.37 -1.26
N SER A 17 -3.14 -5.17 -1.50
CA SER A 17 -2.40 -4.41 -0.48
C SER A 17 -3.26 -4.03 0.73
N TRP A 18 -4.52 -3.66 0.49
CA TRP A 18 -5.49 -3.39 1.56
C TRP A 18 -5.80 -4.64 2.38
N LEU A 19 -6.15 -5.75 1.72
CA LEU A 19 -6.42 -7.02 2.39
C LEU A 19 -5.22 -7.49 3.21
N PHE A 20 -4.01 -7.37 2.64
CA PHE A 20 -2.78 -7.77 3.30
C PHE A 20 -2.46 -6.91 4.54
N GLY A 21 -2.60 -5.59 4.42
CA GLY A 21 -2.39 -4.68 5.55
C GLY A 21 -3.44 -4.84 6.65
N ILE A 22 -4.72 -5.00 6.28
CA ILE A 22 -5.82 -5.26 7.23
C ILE A 22 -5.61 -6.59 7.94
N TYR A 23 -5.24 -7.66 7.22
CA TYR A 23 -4.97 -8.97 7.81
C TYR A 23 -3.77 -8.93 8.76
N SER A 24 -2.70 -8.24 8.38
CA SER A 24 -1.52 -8.10 9.23
C SER A 24 -1.85 -7.33 10.51
N LEU A 25 -2.64 -6.26 10.41
CA LEU A 25 -3.15 -5.57 11.59
C LEU A 25 -4.07 -6.47 12.41
N SER A 26 -5.11 -7.07 11.84
CA SER A 26 -6.08 -7.84 12.63
C SER A 26 -5.46 -9.02 13.38
N LYS A 27 -4.43 -9.65 12.80
CA LYS A 27 -3.80 -10.84 13.38
C LYS A 27 -2.65 -10.54 14.34
N PHE A 28 -1.89 -9.48 14.08
CA PHE A 28 -0.66 -9.17 14.84
C PHE A 28 -0.76 -7.89 15.68
N TYR A 29 -1.82 -7.09 15.50
CA TYR A 29 -2.11 -5.97 16.37
C TYR A 29 -2.61 -6.49 17.72
N THR A 30 -1.70 -6.56 18.68
CA THR A 30 -2.06 -6.57 20.09
C THR A 30 -2.22 -5.11 20.53
N PRO A 31 -3.37 -4.71 21.10
CA PRO A 31 -3.51 -3.39 21.70
C PRO A 31 -2.61 -3.34 22.95
N THR A 32 -1.36 -2.95 22.75
CA THR A 32 -0.45 -2.69 23.86
C THR A 32 -0.71 -1.27 24.34
N ILE A 33 -1.10 -1.15 25.61
CA ILE A 33 -1.03 0.13 26.32
C ILE A 33 0.46 0.48 26.38
N ILE A 34 0.89 1.36 25.48
CA ILE A 34 2.26 1.87 25.49
C ILE A 34 2.34 2.87 26.64
N ILE A 35 2.89 2.44 27.78
CA ILE A 35 3.38 3.36 28.80
C ILE A 35 4.63 4.01 28.17
N PRO A 36 4.63 5.32 27.88
CA PRO A 36 5.75 5.94 27.20
C PRO A 36 6.97 5.96 28.13
N ILE A 37 7.92 5.06 27.88
CA ILE A 37 9.26 5.13 28.45
C ILE A 37 10.09 5.94 27.46
N PHE A 38 10.74 7.02 27.93
CA PHE A 38 11.45 8.01 27.11
C PHE A 38 12.46 7.42 26.10
N ASN A 39 12.89 6.17 26.28
CA ASN A 39 13.95 5.54 25.48
C ASN A 39 13.46 4.65 24.31
N ASN A 40 12.17 4.33 24.22
CA ASN A 40 11.61 3.46 23.16
C ASN A 40 10.29 4.04 22.63
N TYR A 41 10.39 5.14 21.88
CA TYR A 41 9.25 5.65 21.14
C TYR A 41 8.97 4.77 19.91
N TYR A 42 8.15 3.74 20.07
CA TYR A 42 7.39 3.23 18.94
C TYR A 42 6.23 4.21 18.67
N TRP A 43 6.49 5.26 17.88
CA TRP A 43 5.50 6.31 17.52
C TRP A 43 4.26 5.77 16.80
N SER A 44 4.32 4.53 16.31
CA SER A 44 3.19 3.78 15.79
C SER A 44 3.43 2.30 16.04
N THR A 45 2.36 1.50 16.14
CA THR A 45 2.53 0.05 16.21
C THR A 45 3.22 -0.45 14.93
N PRO A 46 4.05 -1.50 15.00
CA PRO A 46 4.93 -1.93 13.91
C PRO A 46 4.20 -2.25 12.58
N PHE A 47 2.88 -2.44 12.64
CA PHE A 47 2.03 -2.76 11.49
C PHE A 47 1.18 -1.58 10.98
N VAL A 48 1.02 -0.49 11.76
CA VAL A 48 0.19 0.68 11.34
C VAL A 48 0.82 1.42 10.15
N GLY A 49 2.15 1.47 10.09
CA GLY A 49 2.86 2.02 8.92
C GLY A 49 2.56 1.30 7.60
N MET A 50 2.13 0.04 7.64
CA MET A 50 1.81 -0.73 6.42
C MET A 50 0.58 -0.19 5.69
N LEU A 51 -0.42 0.31 6.42
CA LEU A 51 -1.62 0.88 5.81
C LEU A 51 -1.46 2.35 5.42
N GLY A 52 -0.59 3.10 6.08
CA GLY A 52 -0.36 4.52 5.76
C GLY A 52 0.06 4.73 4.31
N LEU A 53 1.04 3.96 3.83
CA LEU A 53 1.49 3.97 2.44
C LEU A 53 0.38 3.53 1.47
N THR A 54 -0.34 2.46 1.79
CA THR A 54 -1.45 1.96 0.97
C THR A 54 -2.56 3.00 0.82
N VAL A 55 -2.94 3.68 1.89
CA VAL A 55 -3.95 4.75 1.87
C VAL A 55 -3.50 5.90 0.97
N PHE A 56 -2.28 6.40 1.17
CA PHE A 56 -1.74 7.50 0.38
C PHE A 56 -1.74 7.17 -1.12
N PHE A 57 -1.19 6.02 -1.52
CA PHE A 57 -1.13 5.63 -2.92
C PHE A 57 -2.48 5.24 -3.51
N SER A 58 -3.45 4.81 -2.70
CA SER A 58 -4.84 4.61 -3.14
C SER A 58 -5.48 5.93 -3.56
N ILE A 59 -5.36 6.98 -2.72
CA ILE A 59 -5.88 8.33 -3.01
C ILE A 59 -5.25 8.87 -4.29
N VAL A 60 -3.92 8.77 -4.42
CA VAL A 60 -3.19 9.22 -5.60
C VAL A 60 -3.63 8.46 -6.86
N SER A 61 -3.81 7.13 -6.78
CA SER A 61 -4.22 6.30 -7.92
C SER A 61 -5.64 6.67 -8.40
N VAL A 62 -6.57 6.89 -7.46
CA VAL A 62 -7.94 7.31 -7.78
C VAL A 62 -7.96 8.73 -8.35
N ALA A 63 -7.24 9.67 -7.76
CA ALA A 63 -7.12 11.04 -8.28
C ALA A 63 -6.52 11.05 -9.71
N ALA A 64 -5.46 10.27 -9.93
CA ALA A 64 -4.84 10.11 -11.25
C ALA A 64 -5.83 9.55 -12.28
N PHE A 65 -6.71 8.62 -11.87
CA PHE A 65 -7.74 8.07 -12.76
C PHE A 65 -8.71 9.15 -13.26
N PHE A 66 -9.19 10.02 -12.37
CA PHE A 66 -10.10 11.11 -12.74
C PHE A 66 -9.42 12.18 -13.60
N ILE A 67 -8.19 12.59 -13.24
CA ILE A 67 -7.44 13.64 -13.97
C ILE A 67 -7.06 13.16 -15.37
N LEU A 68 -6.62 11.91 -15.50
CA LEU A 68 -6.13 11.36 -16.77
C LEU A 68 -7.23 10.84 -17.68
N LYS A 69 -8.50 10.84 -17.21
CA LYS A 69 -9.66 10.44 -18.00
C LYS A 69 -9.76 11.19 -19.33
N TYR A 70 -9.41 12.48 -19.32
CA TYR A 70 -9.52 13.40 -20.46
C TYR A 70 -8.19 13.64 -21.19
N LYS A 71 -7.09 13.00 -20.75
CA LYS A 71 -5.77 13.21 -21.36
C LYS A 71 -5.47 12.20 -22.46
N ASN A 72 -4.46 12.55 -23.27
CA ASN A 72 -4.01 11.75 -24.40
C ASN A 72 -3.63 10.31 -24.00
N PHE A 73 -4.02 9.35 -24.82
CA PHE A 73 -4.02 7.91 -24.53
C PHE A 73 -2.62 7.34 -24.21
N ARG A 74 -1.58 7.81 -24.92
CA ARG A 74 -0.20 7.34 -24.72
C ARG A 74 0.33 7.71 -23.34
N LYS A 75 0.11 8.96 -22.90
CA LYS A 75 0.51 9.45 -21.58
C LYS A 75 -0.24 8.72 -20.47
N ARG A 76 -1.56 8.48 -20.64
CA ARG A 76 -2.37 7.71 -19.70
C ARG A 76 -1.85 6.29 -19.51
N THR A 77 -1.53 5.60 -20.61
CA THR A 77 -1.04 4.21 -20.54
C THR A 77 0.31 4.15 -19.82
N ALA A 78 1.24 5.07 -20.11
CA ALA A 78 2.53 5.12 -19.45
C ALA A 78 2.40 5.35 -17.93
N ILE A 79 1.55 6.29 -17.50
CA ILE A 79 1.34 6.58 -16.08
C ILE A 79 0.74 5.36 -15.35
N TYR A 80 -0.25 4.69 -15.94
CA TYR A 80 -0.81 3.49 -15.31
C TYR A 80 0.19 2.33 -15.24
N SER A 81 1.04 2.14 -16.25
CA SER A 81 2.11 1.14 -16.18
C SER A 81 3.08 1.43 -15.02
N ILE A 82 3.51 2.67 -14.85
CA ILE A 82 4.37 3.09 -13.73
C ILE A 82 3.66 2.84 -12.39
N ALA A 83 2.38 3.22 -12.29
CA ALA A 83 1.59 3.01 -11.07
C ALA A 83 1.47 1.52 -10.72
N SER A 84 1.29 0.64 -11.71
CA SER A 84 1.21 -0.81 -11.47
C SER A 84 2.52 -1.40 -10.93
N ILE A 85 3.68 -0.96 -11.43
CA ILE A 85 4.99 -1.35 -10.90
C ILE A 85 5.16 -0.85 -9.47
N LEU A 86 4.73 0.38 -9.21
CA LEU A 86 4.80 0.98 -7.88
C LEU A 86 3.95 0.21 -6.87
N TRP A 87 2.76 -0.25 -7.26
CA TRP A 87 1.92 -1.12 -6.41
C TRP A 87 2.57 -2.46 -6.07
N ILE A 88 3.27 -3.08 -7.02
CA ILE A 88 4.05 -4.30 -6.75
C ILE A 88 5.14 -4.01 -5.70
N ALA A 89 5.83 -2.89 -5.82
CA ALA A 89 6.85 -2.48 -4.85
C ALA A 89 6.27 -2.22 -3.44
N ILE A 90 5.07 -1.62 -3.35
CA ILE A 90 4.36 -1.43 -2.08
C ILE A 90 4.06 -2.78 -1.43
N ILE A 91 3.50 -3.74 -2.18
CA ILE A 91 3.18 -5.07 -1.65
C ILE A 91 4.46 -5.78 -1.18
N ALA A 92 5.54 -5.71 -1.95
CA ALA A 92 6.83 -6.27 -1.54
C ALA A 92 7.38 -5.60 -0.28
N GLY A 93 7.25 -4.27 -0.15
CA GLY A 93 7.61 -3.52 1.05
C GLY A 93 6.79 -3.95 2.27
N GLN A 94 5.47 -4.08 2.12
CA GLN A 94 4.59 -4.61 3.17
C GLN A 94 5.01 -6.03 3.57
N PHE A 95 5.32 -6.90 2.61
CA PHE A 95 5.78 -8.26 2.90
C PHE A 95 7.10 -8.25 3.70
N LYS A 96 8.05 -7.39 3.33
CA LYS A 96 9.31 -7.22 4.08
C LYS A 96 9.07 -6.74 5.51
N ILE A 97 8.20 -5.74 5.71
CA ILE A 97 7.84 -5.25 7.05
C ILE A 97 7.22 -6.39 7.88
N LEU A 98 6.34 -7.20 7.28
CA LEU A 98 5.76 -8.36 7.95
C LEU A 98 6.85 -9.34 8.40
N LEU A 99 7.76 -9.73 7.50
CA LEU A 99 8.84 -10.66 7.81
C LEU A 99 9.77 -10.12 8.91
N PHE A 100 10.08 -8.82 8.88
CA PHE A 100 10.89 -8.16 9.91
C PHE A 100 10.18 -8.18 11.26
N ASN A 101 8.90 -7.84 11.31
CA ASN A 101 8.12 -7.85 12.54
C ASN A 101 7.86 -9.27 13.08
N LEU A 102 7.89 -10.29 12.22
CA LEU A 102 7.83 -11.69 12.61
C LEU A 102 9.19 -12.28 13.01
N GLY A 103 10.28 -11.51 12.92
CA GLY A 103 11.64 -11.97 13.23
C GLY A 103 12.20 -13.00 12.23
N ILE A 104 11.61 -13.10 11.03
CA ILE A 104 12.03 -14.06 10.00
C ILE A 104 13.19 -13.50 9.16
N CYS A 105 13.26 -12.17 8.96
CA CYS A 105 14.40 -11.52 8.30
C CYS A 105 14.92 -10.36 9.15
N HIS A 106 16.25 -10.23 9.23
CA HIS A 106 16.96 -9.13 9.89
C HIS A 106 17.68 -8.26 8.86
#